data_AF-A0A9J5WHI0-F1
#
_entry.id   AF-A0A9J5WHI0-F1
#
_cell.length_a   1.000
_cell.length_b   1.000
_cell.length_c   1.000
_cell.angle_alpha   90.00
_cell.angle_beta   90.00
_cell.angle_gamma   90.00
#
_symmetry.space_group_name_H-M   'P 1'
#
loop_
_entity.id
_entity.type
_entity.pdbx_description
1 polymer ?
#
loop_
_entity_poly.entity_id
_entity_poly.type
_entity_poly.pdbx_seq_one_letter_code
_entity_poly.pdbx_strand_id
1 'polypeptide(L)'
;MPNFSPQRMFMENLVCEMTKENHGLAQDPTTCRIWFGIATAHDFESHDDITEERLYQNIFTSHFGQLAIIFLWTSGNLFHVAWQGDFDSWIQDPLHWWYTIGLLTNEDLYTGALFILFLSAISLIASWLHLQPKWKPSISWFKNVKSRLNHHLSGLFGASSLAWTGHLVHVVIPASRGEYVRWNNFLDVLPHS
;
A
#
# COMPACT_ATOMS: atom_id res chain seq x y z
N MET A 1 -13.31 24.50 37.30
CA MET A 1 -13.09 23.64 36.12
C MET A 1 -13.27 22.20 36.56
N PRO A 2 -14.09 21.36 35.89
CA PRO A 2 -14.23 19.96 36.29
C PRO A 2 -12.88 19.24 36.12
N ASN A 3 -12.45 18.51 37.15
CA ASN A 3 -11.18 17.78 37.19
C ASN A 3 -11.40 16.37 36.60
N PHE A 4 -11.18 16.22 35.30
CA PHE A 4 -11.30 14.92 34.64
C PHE A 4 -10.04 14.07 34.86
N SER A 5 -10.21 12.74 34.95
CA SER A 5 -9.07 11.83 35.00
C SER A 5 -8.27 11.88 33.68
N PRO A 6 -6.95 11.61 33.71
CA PRO A 6 -6.12 11.62 32.49
C PRO A 6 -6.65 10.73 31.37
N GLN A 7 -7.22 9.57 31.71
CA GLN A 7 -7.84 8.64 30.76
C GLN A 7 -9.10 9.21 30.10
N ARG A 8 -9.94 9.92 30.87
CA ARG A 8 -11.13 10.58 30.33
C ARG A 8 -10.75 11.74 29.42
N MET A 9 -9.72 12.50 29.79
CA MET A 9 -9.20 13.59 28.96
C MET A 9 -8.60 13.09 27.64
N PHE A 10 -7.87 11.96 27.66
CA PHE A 10 -7.38 11.32 26.43
C PHE A 10 -8.53 10.90 25.51
N MET A 11 -9.55 10.23 26.07
CA MET A 11 -10.72 9.80 25.30
C MET A 11 -11.49 10.99 24.73
N GLU A 12 -11.71 12.05 25.49
CA GLU A 12 -12.40 13.26 24.99
C GLU A 12 -11.61 13.93 23.85
N ASN A 13 -10.28 14.03 23.96
CA ASN A 13 -9.44 14.57 22.90
C ASN A 13 -9.48 13.71 21.62
N LEU A 14 -9.42 12.38 21.78
CA LEU A 14 -9.54 11.45 20.65
C LEU A 14 -10.88 11.60 19.95
N VAL A 15 -11.97 11.63 20.73
CA VAL A 15 -13.33 11.72 20.21
C VAL A 15 -13.55 13.07 19.50
N CYS A 16 -13.07 14.18 20.06
CA CYS A 16 -13.11 15.48 19.39
C CYS A 16 -12.38 15.48 18.04
N GLU A 17 -11.24 14.80 17.94
CA GLU A 17 -10.51 14.71 16.66
C GLU A 17 -11.26 13.81 15.65
N MET A 18 -11.89 12.72 16.11
CA MET A 18 -12.67 11.82 15.26
C MET A 18 -13.96 12.45 14.73
N THR A 19 -14.59 13.34 15.50
CA THR A 19 -15.81 14.05 15.09
C THR A 19 -15.53 15.40 14.43
N LYS A 20 -14.26 15.77 14.24
CA LYS A 20 -13.85 17.12 13.82
C LYS A 20 -14.44 17.58 12.49
N GLU A 21 -14.59 16.66 11.55
CA GLU A 21 -15.13 16.95 10.21
C GLU A 21 -16.67 16.98 10.17
N ASN A 22 -17.34 16.80 11.32
CA ASN A 22 -18.81 16.90 11.44
C ASN A 22 -19.21 17.64 12.73
N HIS A 23 -19.55 18.92 12.60
CA HIS A 23 -19.89 19.82 13.69
C HIS A 23 -21.11 19.37 14.50
N GLY A 24 -22.09 18.72 13.86
CA GLY A 24 -23.27 18.19 14.54
C GLY A 24 -22.90 17.04 15.50
N LEU A 25 -22.03 16.13 15.04
CA LEU A 25 -21.50 15.03 15.83
C LEU A 25 -20.55 15.50 16.95
N ALA A 26 -19.76 16.53 16.68
CA ALA A 26 -18.85 17.11 17.67
C ALA A 26 -19.60 17.74 18.87
N GLN A 27 -20.85 18.16 18.68
CA GLN A 27 -21.68 18.77 19.71
C GLN A 27 -22.57 17.78 20.47
N ASP A 28 -22.71 16.54 20.00
CA ASP A 28 -23.54 15.52 20.66
C ASP A 28 -22.95 15.16 22.04
N PRO A 29 -23.66 15.41 23.15
CA PRO A 29 -23.13 15.15 24.49
C PRO A 29 -23.11 13.66 24.85
N THR A 30 -23.75 12.79 24.06
CA THR A 30 -23.88 11.37 24.36
C THR A 30 -22.68 10.55 23.90
N THR A 31 -22.61 9.29 24.34
CA THR A 31 -21.60 8.33 23.84
C THR A 31 -21.87 7.90 22.39
N CYS A 32 -23.01 8.26 21.81
CA CYS A 32 -23.37 7.95 20.43
C CYS A 32 -22.44 8.64 19.43
N ARG A 33 -21.95 9.85 19.77
CA ARG A 33 -20.95 10.59 18.96
C ARG A 33 -19.72 9.76 18.60
N ILE A 34 -19.30 8.85 19.49
CA ILE A 34 -18.13 8.00 19.27
C ILE A 34 -18.42 6.99 18.15
N TRP A 35 -19.55 6.30 18.26
CA TRP A 35 -19.94 5.27 17.30
C TRP A 35 -20.22 5.85 15.92
N PHE A 36 -20.96 6.96 15.89
CA PHE A 36 -21.22 7.65 14.63
C PHE A 36 -19.96 8.25 14.03
N GLY A 37 -19.07 8.86 14.83
CA GLY A 37 -17.78 9.36 14.35
C GLY A 37 -16.93 8.27 13.70
N ILE A 38 -16.89 7.06 14.25
CA ILE A 38 -16.22 5.91 13.63
C ILE A 38 -16.94 5.49 12.34
N ALA A 39 -18.28 5.38 12.38
CA ALA A 39 -19.07 4.87 11.27
C ALA A 39 -19.07 5.79 10.05
N THR A 40 -18.97 7.11 10.26
CA THR A 40 -19.00 8.12 9.18
C THR A 40 -17.61 8.69 8.86
N ALA A 41 -16.54 8.18 9.48
CA ALA A 41 -15.17 8.66 9.26
C ALA A 41 -14.76 8.64 7.77
N HIS A 42 -15.22 7.63 7.02
CA HIS A 42 -14.91 7.46 5.59
C HIS A 42 -16.07 7.89 4.67
N ASP A 43 -17.16 8.39 5.23
CA ASP A 43 -18.26 8.97 4.46
C ASP A 43 -17.93 10.44 4.14
N PHE A 44 -16.93 10.63 3.28
CA PHE A 44 -16.40 11.96 2.98
C PHE A 44 -17.44 12.93 2.39
N GLU A 45 -18.49 12.41 1.76
CA GLU A 45 -19.56 13.23 1.18
C GLU A 45 -20.47 13.86 2.24
N SER A 46 -20.55 13.27 3.44
CA SER A 46 -21.34 13.79 4.57
C SER A 46 -20.54 14.67 5.54
N HIS A 47 -19.27 14.96 5.23
CA HIS A 47 -18.43 15.88 6.01
C HIS A 47 -18.84 17.33 5.74
N ASP A 48 -18.75 18.17 6.77
CA ASP A 48 -19.16 19.57 6.68
C ASP A 48 -18.25 20.36 5.71
N ASP A 49 -18.86 21.25 4.92
CA ASP A 49 -18.18 22.12 3.94
C ASP A 49 -17.30 21.38 2.92
N ILE A 50 -17.60 20.11 2.61
CA ILE A 50 -16.87 19.34 1.60
C ILE A 50 -17.20 19.84 0.19
N THR A 51 -16.15 20.16 -0.58
CA THR A 51 -16.26 20.48 -2.01
C THR A 51 -15.94 19.26 -2.85
N GLU A 52 -16.44 19.20 -4.09
CA GLU A 52 -16.15 18.08 -4.99
C GLU A 52 -14.64 17.87 -5.19
N GLU A 53 -13.87 18.95 -5.32
CA GLU A 53 -12.41 18.86 -5.44
C GLU A 53 -11.74 18.28 -4.19
N ARG A 54 -12.14 18.74 -3.00
CA ARG A 54 -11.59 18.23 -1.72
C ARG A 54 -11.96 16.76 -1.51
N LEU A 55 -13.17 16.37 -1.91
CA LEU A 55 -13.61 14.96 -1.90
C LEU A 55 -12.67 14.08 -2.73
N TYR A 56 -12.42 14.43 -4.00
CA TYR A 56 -11.51 13.65 -4.85
C TYR A 56 -10.07 13.61 -4.31
N GLN A 57 -9.58 14.72 -3.74
CA GLN A 57 -8.26 14.77 -3.12
C GLN A 57 -8.16 13.82 -1.92
N ASN A 58 -9.15 13.84 -1.02
CA ASN A 58 -9.21 12.94 0.15
C ASN A 58 -9.27 11.47 -0.28
N ILE A 59 -10.10 11.15 -1.28
CA ILE A 59 -10.18 9.80 -1.84
C ILE A 59 -8.81 9.38 -2.39
N PHE A 60 -8.17 10.24 -3.18
CA PHE A 60 -6.88 9.95 -3.81
C PHE A 60 -5.78 9.68 -2.80
N THR A 61 -5.67 10.48 -1.74
CA THR A 61 -4.66 10.30 -0.70
C THR A 61 -4.95 9.07 0.16
N SER A 62 -6.23 8.72 0.35
CA SER A 62 -6.65 7.49 1.03
C SER A 62 -6.26 6.24 0.25
N HIS A 63 -6.31 6.26 -1.09
CA HIS A 63 -5.83 5.14 -1.91
C HIS A 63 -4.33 4.86 -1.70
N PHE A 64 -3.50 5.90 -1.61
CA PHE A 64 -2.08 5.74 -1.29
C PHE A 64 -1.85 5.18 0.12
N GLY A 65 -2.66 5.59 1.09
CA GLY A 65 -2.64 5.01 2.44
C GLY A 65 -2.97 3.52 2.41
N GLN A 66 -4.01 3.13 1.67
CA GLN A 66 -4.38 1.72 1.50
C GLN A 66 -3.29 0.91 0.79
N LEU A 67 -2.67 1.46 -0.27
CA LEU A 67 -1.54 0.83 -0.95
C LEU A 67 -0.34 0.63 0.01
N ALA A 68 -0.04 1.61 0.86
CA ALA A 68 1.01 1.48 1.84
C ALA A 68 0.77 0.33 2.83
N ILE A 69 -0.48 0.14 3.28
CA ILE A 69 -0.87 -0.96 4.17
C ILE A 69 -0.72 -2.30 3.45
N ILE A 70 -1.16 -2.41 2.19
CA ILE A 70 -1.01 -3.65 1.40
C ILE A 70 0.47 -4.00 1.25
N PHE A 71 1.32 -3.03 0.90
CA PHE A 71 2.76 -3.27 0.80
C PHE A 71 3.38 -3.66 2.13
N LEU A 72 3.02 -2.97 3.22
CA LEU A 72 3.52 -3.30 4.56
C LEU A 72 3.13 -4.73 4.96
N TRP A 73 1.88 -5.12 4.70
CA TRP A 73 1.40 -6.48 4.96
C TRP A 73 2.18 -7.52 4.16
N THR A 74 2.37 -7.31 2.85
CA THR A 74 3.15 -8.24 2.00
C THR A 74 4.61 -8.32 2.46
N SER A 75 5.24 -7.19 2.80
CA SER A 75 6.60 -7.14 3.33
C SER A 75 6.72 -7.92 4.66
N GLY A 76 5.76 -7.73 5.57
CA GLY A 76 5.71 -8.45 6.84
C GLY A 76 5.62 -9.96 6.64
N ASN A 77 4.77 -10.43 5.72
CA ASN A 77 4.68 -11.86 5.39
C ASN A 77 6.02 -12.42 4.89
N LEU A 78 6.68 -11.74 3.94
CA LEU A 78 7.99 -12.16 3.43
C LEU A 78 9.04 -12.20 4.54
N PHE A 79 9.07 -11.17 5.40
CA PHE A 79 10.01 -11.09 6.52
C PHE A 79 9.79 -12.22 7.54
N HIS A 80 8.53 -12.52 7.89
CA HIS A 80 8.21 -13.60 8.82
C HIS A 80 8.56 -14.98 8.25
N VAL A 81 8.31 -15.22 6.96
CA VAL A 81 8.74 -16.46 6.30
C VAL A 81 10.27 -16.58 6.29
N ALA A 82 11.00 -15.50 6.00
CA ALA A 82 12.46 -15.51 5.98
C ALA A 82 13.09 -15.70 7.37
N TRP A 83 12.49 -15.14 8.41
CA TRP A 83 13.04 -15.16 9.77
C TRP A 83 12.63 -16.41 10.56
N GLN A 84 11.35 -16.76 10.53
CA GLN A 84 10.75 -17.79 11.39
C GLN A 84 10.38 -19.05 10.62
N GLY A 85 10.32 -18.96 9.28
CA GLY A 85 9.95 -20.08 8.43
C GLY A 85 11.14 -21.00 8.12
N ASP A 86 10.81 -22.13 7.52
CA ASP A 86 11.77 -23.15 7.07
C ASP A 86 11.83 -23.20 5.53
N PHE A 87 12.01 -22.01 4.92
CA PHE A 87 11.88 -21.83 3.46
C PHE A 87 12.92 -22.63 2.67
N ASP A 88 14.18 -22.63 3.13
CA ASP A 88 15.27 -23.33 2.46
C ASP A 88 15.04 -24.85 2.41
N SER A 89 14.51 -25.44 3.49
CA SER A 89 14.17 -26.87 3.53
C SER A 89 12.94 -27.19 2.68
N TRP A 90 11.95 -26.29 2.67
CA TRP A 90 10.72 -26.45 1.89
C TRP A 90 10.97 -26.45 0.37
N ILE A 91 11.97 -25.69 -0.10
CA ILE A 91 12.36 -25.68 -1.53
C ILE A 91 12.94 -27.03 -1.98
N GLN A 92 13.59 -27.79 -1.08
CA GLN A 92 14.25 -29.06 -1.43
C GLN A 92 13.27 -30.22 -1.65
N ASP A 93 12.02 -30.12 -1.15
CA ASP A 93 10.96 -31.12 -1.37
C ASP A 93 9.67 -30.45 -1.90
N PRO A 94 9.63 -30.08 -3.19
CA PRO A 94 8.61 -29.21 -3.76
C PRO A 94 7.35 -29.96 -4.19
N LEU A 95 6.86 -30.91 -3.39
CA LEU A 95 5.58 -31.58 -3.65
C LEU A 95 4.38 -30.60 -3.68
N HIS A 96 4.57 -29.30 -3.41
CA HIS A 96 3.56 -28.24 -3.29
C HIS A 96 3.90 -26.99 -4.14
N TRP A 97 2.88 -26.26 -4.61
CA TRP A 97 2.93 -25.34 -5.79
C TRP A 97 3.58 -23.95 -5.60
N TRP A 98 4.08 -23.57 -4.42
CA TRP A 98 4.59 -22.21 -4.16
C TRP A 98 5.99 -21.91 -4.76
N TYR A 99 6.58 -22.85 -5.51
CA TYR A 99 7.85 -22.65 -6.22
C TYR A 99 7.63 -22.12 -7.65
N THR A 100 7.24 -20.85 -7.80
CA THR A 100 6.88 -20.35 -9.15
C THR A 100 7.44 -18.98 -9.55
N ILE A 101 8.04 -18.21 -8.63
CA ILE A 101 8.50 -16.84 -8.94
C ILE A 101 10.02 -16.63 -8.86
N GLY A 102 10.81 -17.69 -8.63
CA GLY A 102 12.28 -17.64 -8.70
C GLY A 102 13.02 -17.23 -7.42
N LEU A 103 12.32 -17.16 -6.27
CA LEU A 103 12.92 -16.93 -4.94
C LEU A 103 13.40 -18.28 -4.37
N LEU A 104 14.69 -18.39 -4.05
CA LEU A 104 15.34 -19.66 -3.74
C LEU A 104 16.00 -19.70 -2.35
N THR A 105 16.10 -18.55 -1.69
CA THR A 105 16.81 -18.42 -0.43
C THR A 105 16.07 -17.47 0.51
N ASN A 106 16.33 -17.60 1.80
CA ASN A 106 15.91 -16.62 2.80
C ASN A 106 16.43 -15.19 2.49
N GLU A 107 17.61 -15.05 1.89
CA GLU A 107 18.17 -13.75 1.49
C GLU A 107 17.32 -13.05 0.41
N ASP A 108 16.80 -13.82 -0.56
CA ASP A 108 15.88 -13.29 -1.57
C ASP A 108 14.60 -12.74 -0.94
N LEU A 109 14.07 -13.44 0.06
CA LEU A 109 12.88 -13.03 0.81
C LEU A 109 13.15 -11.75 1.62
N TYR A 110 14.28 -11.66 2.31
CA TYR A 110 14.65 -10.44 3.05
C TYR A 110 14.83 -9.24 2.12
N THR A 111 15.51 -9.42 0.98
CA THR A 111 15.68 -8.36 -0.01
C THR A 111 14.33 -7.90 -0.57
N GLY A 112 13.44 -8.84 -0.90
CA GLY A 112 12.08 -8.56 -1.33
C GLY A 112 11.26 -7.82 -0.25
N ALA A 113 11.36 -8.25 1.01
CA ALA A 113 10.67 -7.63 2.14
C ALA A 113 11.10 -6.17 2.34
N LEU A 114 12.40 -5.88 2.28
CA LEU A 114 12.94 -4.52 2.41
C LEU A 114 12.53 -3.63 1.22
N PHE A 115 12.56 -4.18 0.00
CA PHE A 115 12.12 -3.46 -1.19
C PHE A 115 10.64 -3.06 -1.12
N ILE A 116 9.76 -3.99 -0.72
CA ILE A 116 8.33 -3.70 -0.58
C ILE A 116 8.07 -2.74 0.59
N LEU A 117 8.83 -2.86 1.68
CA LEU A 117 8.75 -1.90 2.79
C LEU A 117 9.12 -0.48 2.34
N PHE A 118 10.14 -0.36 1.50
CA PHE A 118 10.51 0.91 0.89
C PHE A 118 9.40 1.47 -0.01
N LEU A 119 8.72 0.64 -0.80
CA LEU A 119 7.54 1.06 -1.58
C LEU A 119 6.36 1.51 -0.69
N SER A 120 6.17 0.86 0.46
CA SER A 120 5.19 1.30 1.46
C SER A 120 5.51 2.72 1.96
N ALA A 121 6.78 2.98 2.30
CA ALA A 121 7.22 4.31 2.71
C ALA A 121 7.03 5.37 1.60
N ILE A 122 7.38 5.04 0.35
CA ILE A 122 7.13 5.93 -0.81
C ILE A 122 5.64 6.24 -0.95
N SER A 123 4.77 5.23 -0.79
CA SER A 123 3.32 5.42 -0.91
C SER A 123 2.77 6.36 0.16
N LEU A 124 3.26 6.28 1.40
CA LEU A 124 2.91 7.23 2.47
C LEU A 124 3.41 8.65 2.17
N ILE A 125 4.65 8.79 1.68
CA ILE A 125 5.21 10.08 1.28
C ILE A 125 4.41 10.68 0.12
N ALA A 126 4.00 9.86 -0.87
CA ALA A 126 3.16 10.30 -1.97
C ALA A 126 1.78 10.78 -1.49
N SER A 127 1.16 10.06 -0.55
CA SER A 127 -0.09 10.49 0.10
C SER A 127 0.07 11.87 0.76
N TRP A 128 1.09 12.03 1.59
CA TRP A 128 1.38 13.31 2.26
C TRP A 128 1.73 14.43 1.28
N LEU A 129 2.47 14.13 0.22
CA LEU A 129 2.88 15.11 -0.80
C LEU A 129 1.67 15.65 -1.55
N HIS A 130 0.74 14.79 -1.96
CA HIS A 130 -0.46 15.20 -2.68
C HIS A 130 -1.49 15.97 -1.83
N LEU A 131 -1.31 16.01 -0.50
CA LEU A 131 -2.03 16.92 0.39
C LEU A 131 -1.43 18.34 0.43
N GLN A 132 -0.19 18.54 -0.02
CA GLN A 132 0.46 19.85 0.04
C GLN A 132 -0.13 20.80 -1.01
N PRO A 133 -0.40 22.08 -0.70
CA PRO A 133 -1.09 23.02 -1.60
C PRO A 133 -0.49 23.12 -3.01
N LYS A 134 0.84 22.96 -3.13
CA LYS A 134 1.57 23.02 -4.40
C LYS A 134 1.33 21.79 -5.30
N TRP A 135 0.99 20.64 -4.73
CA TRP A 135 0.96 19.33 -5.42
C TRP A 135 -0.42 18.67 -5.41
N LYS A 136 -1.44 19.39 -4.93
CA LYS A 136 -2.84 18.97 -4.99
C LYS A 136 -3.29 18.90 -6.46
N PRO A 137 -3.78 17.73 -6.94
CA PRO A 137 -4.33 17.63 -8.27
C PRO A 137 -5.65 18.41 -8.40
N SER A 138 -5.88 18.99 -9.58
CA SER A 138 -7.13 19.68 -9.89
C SER A 138 -8.26 18.69 -10.20
N ILE A 139 -9.51 19.16 -10.09
CA ILE A 139 -10.67 18.34 -10.45
C ILE A 139 -10.69 17.90 -11.93
N SER A 140 -10.17 18.73 -12.83
CA SER A 140 -10.05 18.39 -14.25
C SER A 140 -9.08 17.23 -14.50
N TRP A 141 -8.03 17.10 -13.67
CA TRP A 141 -7.11 15.96 -13.71
C TRP A 141 -7.83 14.66 -13.32
N PHE A 142 -8.60 14.68 -12.23
CA PHE A 142 -9.38 13.52 -11.78
C PHE A 142 -10.45 13.08 -12.79
N LYS A 143 -11.09 14.03 -13.45
CA LYS A 143 -12.13 13.76 -14.46
C LYS A 143 -11.57 13.42 -15.85
N ASN A 144 -10.25 13.39 -16.04
CA ASN A 144 -9.66 13.01 -17.32
C ASN A 144 -9.66 11.48 -17.52
N VAL A 145 -10.83 10.95 -17.90
CA VAL A 145 -11.05 9.51 -18.09
C VAL A 145 -10.20 8.94 -19.21
N LYS A 146 -10.01 9.66 -20.32
CA LYS A 146 -9.22 9.19 -21.46
C LYS A 146 -7.76 8.98 -21.06
N SER A 147 -7.16 9.97 -20.39
CA SER A 147 -5.79 9.85 -19.89
C SER A 147 -5.67 8.72 -18.89
N ARG A 148 -6.59 8.66 -17.90
CA ARG A 148 -6.58 7.60 -16.88
C ARG A 148 -6.66 6.22 -17.53
N LEU A 149 -7.62 5.99 -18.44
CA LEU A 149 -7.81 4.72 -19.12
C LEU A 149 -6.56 4.31 -19.89
N ASN A 150 -5.98 5.22 -20.67
CA ASN A 150 -4.79 4.92 -21.46
C ASN A 150 -3.61 4.52 -20.56
N HIS A 151 -3.32 5.29 -19.50
CA HIS A 151 -2.21 4.97 -18.59
C HIS A 151 -2.44 3.68 -17.80
N HIS A 152 -3.69 3.35 -17.45
CA HIS A 152 -3.98 2.07 -16.78
C HIS A 152 -3.83 0.89 -17.74
N LEU A 153 -4.37 0.99 -18.96
CA LEU A 153 -4.31 -0.12 -19.92
C LEU A 153 -2.89 -0.34 -20.46
N SER A 154 -2.24 0.70 -20.99
CA SER A 154 -0.91 0.52 -21.60
C SER A 154 0.20 0.50 -20.55
N GLY A 155 0.13 1.36 -19.54
CA GLY A 155 1.13 1.45 -18.49
C GLY A 155 0.92 0.37 -17.43
N LEU A 156 -0.12 0.52 -16.60
CA LEU A 156 -0.32 -0.32 -15.43
C LEU A 156 -0.49 -1.81 -15.80
N PHE A 157 -1.26 -2.13 -16.84
CA PHE A 157 -1.45 -3.53 -17.24
C PHE A 157 -0.44 -3.98 -18.29
N GLY A 158 -0.31 -3.24 -19.40
CA GLY A 158 0.56 -3.61 -20.51
C GLY A 158 2.03 -3.68 -20.11
N ALA A 159 2.60 -2.56 -19.64
CA ALA A 159 4.01 -2.51 -19.28
C ALA A 159 4.35 -3.40 -18.08
N SER A 160 3.47 -3.51 -17.07
CA SER A 160 3.70 -4.42 -15.94
C SER A 160 3.68 -5.89 -16.37
N SER A 161 2.78 -6.29 -17.28
CA SER A 161 2.74 -7.65 -17.82
C SER A 161 3.99 -7.98 -18.63
N LEU A 162 4.48 -7.03 -19.43
CA LEU A 162 5.74 -7.18 -20.16
C LEU A 162 6.94 -7.25 -19.20
N ALA A 163 7.00 -6.41 -18.17
CA ALA A 163 8.05 -6.46 -17.16
C ALA A 163 8.03 -7.79 -16.40
N TRP A 164 6.84 -8.29 -16.06
CA TRP A 164 6.68 -9.61 -15.44
C TRP A 164 7.13 -10.74 -16.37
N THR A 165 6.82 -10.65 -17.67
CA THR A 165 7.32 -11.59 -18.68
C THR A 165 8.85 -11.56 -18.74
N GLY A 166 9.47 -10.37 -18.67
CA GLY A 166 10.92 -10.22 -18.55
C GLY A 166 11.48 -10.91 -17.31
N HIS A 167 10.86 -10.71 -16.13
CA HIS A 167 11.24 -11.42 -14.90
C HIS A 167 11.14 -12.94 -15.06
N LEU A 168 10.07 -13.45 -15.67
CA LEU A 168 9.92 -14.88 -15.93
C LEU A 168 11.04 -15.42 -16.81
N VAL A 169 11.34 -14.74 -17.92
CA VAL A 169 12.34 -15.18 -18.90
C VAL A 169 13.76 -15.10 -18.35
N HIS A 170 14.10 -14.03 -17.63
CA HIS A 170 15.47 -13.79 -17.18
C HIS A 170 15.81 -14.34 -15.80
N VAL A 171 14.82 -14.61 -14.95
CA VAL A 171 15.06 -15.07 -13.56
C VAL A 171 14.40 -16.41 -13.31
N VAL A 172 13.11 -16.54 -13.58
CA VAL A 172 12.33 -17.73 -13.18
C VAL A 172 12.68 -18.95 -14.02
N ILE A 173 12.77 -18.83 -15.34
CA ILE A 173 13.14 -19.93 -16.22
C ILE A 173 14.56 -20.44 -15.91
N PRO A 174 15.60 -19.58 -15.81
CA PRO A 174 16.94 -20.01 -15.37
C PRO A 174 16.92 -20.70 -13.99
N ALA A 175 16.23 -20.11 -13.00
CA ALA A 175 16.10 -20.70 -11.67
C ALA A 175 15.46 -22.09 -11.70
N SER A 176 14.42 -22.28 -12.52
CA SER A 176 13.77 -23.60 -12.70
C SER A 176 14.68 -24.65 -13.36
N ARG A 177 15.72 -24.21 -14.07
CA ARG A 177 16.75 -25.06 -14.69
C ARG A 177 17.99 -25.24 -13.81
N GLY A 178 17.97 -24.70 -12.59
CA GLY A 178 19.08 -24.78 -11.63
C GLY A 178 20.15 -23.70 -11.81
N GLU A 179 19.91 -22.68 -12.64
CA GLU A 179 20.82 -21.56 -12.82
C GLU A 179 20.50 -20.41 -11.86
N TYR A 180 21.52 -19.85 -11.22
CA TYR A 180 21.37 -18.74 -10.28
C TYR A 180 21.55 -17.39 -10.97
N VAL A 181 20.46 -16.65 -11.15
CA VAL A 181 20.46 -15.31 -11.76
C VAL A 181 19.89 -14.29 -10.78
N ARG A 182 20.69 -13.28 -10.41
CA ARG A 182 20.36 -12.19 -9.49
C ARG A 182 21.00 -10.87 -9.95
N TRP A 183 20.74 -9.79 -9.22
CA TRP A 183 21.21 -8.44 -9.57
C TRP A 183 22.73 -8.33 -9.81
N ASN A 184 23.53 -9.18 -9.19
CA ASN A 184 24.99 -9.19 -9.34
C ASN A 184 25.49 -9.78 -10.68
N ASN A 185 24.71 -10.64 -11.35
CA ASN A 185 25.11 -11.31 -12.60
C ASN A 185 24.05 -11.23 -13.71
N PHE A 186 22.92 -10.55 -13.48
CA PHE A 186 21.79 -10.46 -14.41
C PHE A 186 22.17 -9.96 -15.80
N LEU A 187 23.15 -9.06 -15.90
CA LEU A 187 23.60 -8.48 -17.17
C LEU A 187 24.61 -9.36 -17.92
N ASP A 188 25.17 -10.36 -17.25
CA ASP A 188 26.23 -11.23 -17.80
C ASP A 188 25.69 -12.61 -18.23
N VAL A 189 24.51 -13.00 -17.74
CA VAL A 189 23.85 -14.26 -18.08
C VAL A 189 22.79 -14.04 -19.15
N LEU A 190 22.96 -14.68 -20.31
CA LEU A 190 21.96 -14.64 -21.37
C LEU A 190 20.74 -15.49 -20.98
N PRO A 191 19.50 -14.99 -21.20
CA PRO A 191 18.28 -15.74 -20.88
C PRO A 191 18.05 -16.95 -21.79
N HIS A 192 18.73 -16.99 -22.93
CA HIS A 192 18.75 -18.10 -23.86
C HIS A 192 20.18 -18.30 -24.37
N SER A 193 20.55 -19.56 -24.60
CA SER A 193 21.78 -19.93 -25.30
C SER A 193 21.78 -19.49 -26.76
#